data_AF-J0S0L0-F1
#
_entry.id   AF-J0S0L0-F1
#
_cell.length_a   1.000
_cell.length_b   1.000
_cell.length_c   1.000
_cell.angle_alpha   90.00
_cell.angle_beta   90.00
_cell.angle_gamma   90.00
#
_symmetry.space_group_name_H-M   'P 1'
#
loop_
_entity.id
_entity.type
_entity.pdbx_description
1 polymer ?
#
loop_
_entity_poly.entity_id
_entity_poly.type
_entity_poly.pdbx_seq_one_letter_code
_entity_poly.pdbx_strand_id
1 'polypeptide(L)'
;MMSRDDFFRKELVAELRRVELSMRREEKVEKKIYYLSAAYGITSRTLRYSFTEDYLLADFVLNTTYNGLMERYKRIRSGDATVELQPIHFERIQDGLKMLADAFESGDSILLSLEQILAAMYATTGPGNYLREKGLLKL
;
A
#
# COMPACT_ATOMS: atom_id res chain seq x y z
N MET A 1 30.69 -9.35 5.29
CA MET A 1 30.30 -8.43 4.20
C MET A 1 28.82 -8.65 3.94
N MET A 2 27.99 -7.61 3.91
CA MET A 2 26.55 -7.77 3.69
C MET A 2 26.30 -8.13 2.22
N SER A 3 25.39 -9.07 1.94
CA SER A 3 25.04 -9.42 0.57
C SER A 3 24.29 -8.27 -0.11
N ARG A 4 24.34 -8.22 -1.45
CA ARG A 4 23.56 -7.25 -2.23
C ARG A 4 22.06 -7.38 -1.91
N ASP A 5 21.58 -8.61 -1.80
CA ASP A 5 20.17 -8.88 -1.58
C ASP A 5 19.73 -8.44 -0.18
N ASP A 6 20.58 -8.66 0.85
CA ASP A 6 20.35 -8.12 2.19
C ASP A 6 20.35 -6.60 2.25
N PHE A 7 21.22 -5.95 1.46
CA PHE A 7 21.25 -4.48 1.39
C PHE A 7 19.90 -3.94 0.88
N PHE A 8 19.44 -4.42 -0.28
CA PHE A 8 18.18 -3.93 -0.86
C PHE A 8 16.95 -4.31 -0.05
N ARG A 9 16.95 -5.48 0.59
CA ARG A 9 15.90 -5.87 1.53
C ARG A 9 15.82 -4.92 2.72
N LYS A 10 16.95 -4.55 3.34
CA LYS A 10 16.97 -3.60 4.45
C LYS A 10 16.51 -2.20 4.05
N GLU A 11 16.92 -1.73 2.87
CA GLU A 11 16.46 -0.44 2.33
C GLU A 11 14.94 -0.46 2.09
N LEU A 12 14.41 -1.55 1.53
CA LEU A 12 12.97 -1.74 1.36
C LEU A 12 12.23 -1.68 2.71
N VAL A 13 12.65 -2.47 3.69
CA VAL A 13 12.04 -2.51 5.03
C VAL A 13 12.07 -1.13 5.68
N ALA A 14 13.20 -0.43 5.63
CA ALA A 14 13.36 0.89 6.22
C ALA A 14 12.42 1.92 5.56
N GLU A 15 12.30 1.90 4.23
CA GLU A 15 11.45 2.84 3.51
C GLU A 15 9.96 2.54 3.71
N LEU A 16 9.54 1.27 3.70
CA LEU A 16 8.15 0.89 4.00
C LEU A 16 7.72 1.40 5.39
N ARG A 17 8.58 1.25 6.41
CA ARG A 17 8.35 1.78 7.76
C ARG A 17 8.26 3.31 7.78
N ARG A 18 9.10 4.00 7.01
CA ARG A 18 9.04 5.47 6.90
C ARG A 18 7.75 5.94 6.23
N VAL A 19 7.33 5.26 5.17
CA VAL A 19 6.08 5.58 4.46
C VAL A 19 4.89 5.38 5.38
N GLU A 20 4.81 4.23 6.05
CA GLU A 20 3.77 3.94 7.03
C GLU A 20 3.67 5.04 8.10
N LEU A 21 4.79 5.40 8.72
CA LEU A 21 4.83 6.41 9.77
C LEU A 21 4.46 7.80 9.24
N SER A 22 4.93 8.15 8.05
CA SER A 22 4.61 9.42 7.40
C SER A 22 3.14 9.53 7.06
N MET A 23 2.53 8.45 6.58
CA MET A 23 1.08 8.39 6.32
C MET A 23 0.27 8.52 7.61
N ARG A 24 0.70 7.94 8.73
CA ARG A 24 -0.02 8.05 10.02
C ARG A 24 -0.01 9.46 10.59
N ARG A 25 1.10 10.18 10.40
CA ARG A 25 1.28 11.55 10.90
C ARG A 25 0.64 12.62 10.01
N GLU A 26 0.16 12.23 8.83
CA GLU A 26 -0.44 13.14 7.87
C GLU A 26 -1.97 13.13 7.99
N GLU A 27 -2.58 14.30 7.84
CA GLU A 27 -4.04 14.42 7.85
C GLU A 27 -4.58 14.48 6.41
N LYS A 28 -3.84 15.12 5.50
CA LYS A 28 -4.25 15.35 4.13
C LYS A 28 -4.17 14.08 3.29
N VAL A 29 -5.32 13.69 2.73
CA VAL A 29 -5.47 12.51 1.88
C VAL A 29 -4.50 12.51 0.71
N GLU A 30 -4.37 13.64 0.00
CA GLU A 30 -3.47 13.77 -1.15
C GLU A 30 -2.01 13.52 -0.77
N LYS A 31 -1.63 13.92 0.44
CA LYS A 31 -0.26 13.77 0.93
C LYS A 31 0.00 12.36 1.47
N LYS A 32 -1.01 11.67 2.01
CA LYS A 32 -0.94 10.22 2.28
C LYS A 32 -0.71 9.42 1.00
N ILE A 33 -1.45 9.73 -0.07
CA ILE A 33 -1.30 9.07 -1.38
C ILE A 33 0.08 9.38 -1.98
N TYR A 34 0.58 10.61 -1.83
CA TYR A 34 1.95 10.98 -2.20
C TYR A 34 3.00 10.10 -1.47
N TYR A 35 2.89 9.91 -0.15
CA TYR A 35 3.80 9.03 0.57
C TYR A 35 3.74 7.58 0.10
N LEU A 36 2.54 7.06 -0.19
CA LEU A 36 2.38 5.71 -0.73
C LEU A 36 3.14 5.50 -2.07
N SER A 37 3.30 6.55 -2.88
CA SER A 37 4.10 6.47 -4.11
C SER A 37 5.56 6.06 -3.85
N ALA A 38 6.12 6.41 -2.68
CA ALA A 38 7.47 6.02 -2.29
C ALA A 38 7.57 4.52 -1.97
N ALA A 39 6.52 3.90 -1.40
CA ALA A 39 6.47 2.45 -1.14
C ALA A 39 6.49 1.65 -2.46
N TYR A 40 5.70 2.06 -3.44
CA TYR A 40 5.79 1.52 -4.80
C TYR A 40 7.19 1.76 -5.40
N GLY A 41 7.71 3.00 -5.31
CA GLY A 41 8.99 3.37 -5.90
C GLY A 41 10.18 2.56 -5.36
N ILE A 42 10.24 2.32 -4.05
CA ILE A 42 11.31 1.50 -3.44
C ILE A 42 11.16 0.03 -3.81
N THR A 43 9.95 -0.51 -3.85
CA THR A 43 9.72 -1.92 -4.21
C THR A 43 10.14 -2.18 -5.65
N SER A 44 9.77 -1.28 -6.57
CA SER A 44 10.20 -1.31 -7.97
C SER A 44 11.73 -1.25 -8.11
N ARG A 45 12.41 -0.46 -7.27
CA ARG A 45 13.88 -0.40 -7.24
C ARG A 45 14.48 -1.70 -6.74
N THR A 46 13.99 -2.23 -5.62
CA THR A 46 14.45 -3.49 -5.03
C THR A 46 14.31 -4.62 -6.04
N LEU A 47 13.15 -4.75 -6.69
CA LEU A 47 12.87 -5.78 -7.71
C LEU A 47 13.92 -5.81 -8.83
N ARG A 48 14.41 -4.64 -9.27
CA ARG A 48 15.44 -4.54 -10.34
C ARG A 48 16.82 -5.01 -9.91
N TYR A 49 17.16 -4.95 -8.63
CA TYR A 49 18.51 -5.26 -8.13
C TYR A 49 18.59 -6.55 -7.29
N SER A 50 17.46 -7.00 -6.75
CA SER A 50 17.30 -8.23 -5.98
C SER A 50 15.91 -8.76 -6.29
N PHE A 51 15.82 -9.76 -7.19
CA PHE A 51 14.54 -10.28 -7.67
C PHE A 51 14.06 -11.43 -6.77
N THR A 52 12.78 -11.36 -6.38
CA THR A 52 12.01 -12.48 -5.84
C THR A 52 10.55 -12.34 -6.32
N GLU A 53 9.81 -13.44 -6.28
CA GLU A 53 8.36 -13.43 -6.55
C GLU A 53 7.60 -12.54 -5.56
N ASP A 54 8.05 -12.50 -4.30
CA ASP A 54 7.50 -11.64 -3.26
C ASP A 54 7.68 -10.14 -3.59
N TYR A 55 8.85 -9.73 -4.09
CA TYR A 55 9.04 -8.34 -4.51
C TYR A 55 8.20 -7.99 -5.73
N LEU A 56 8.00 -8.92 -6.65
CA LEU A 56 7.12 -8.73 -7.81
C LEU A 56 5.67 -8.54 -7.37
N LEU A 57 5.18 -9.39 -6.46
CA LEU A 57 3.83 -9.28 -5.90
C LEU A 57 3.62 -7.98 -5.14
N ALA A 58 4.60 -7.59 -4.30
CA ALA A 58 4.54 -6.33 -3.57
C ALA A 58 4.57 -5.12 -4.52
N ASP A 59 5.40 -5.12 -5.57
CA ASP A 59 5.45 -4.05 -6.57
C ASP A 59 4.11 -3.90 -7.27
N PHE A 60 3.53 -5.02 -7.72
CA PHE A 60 2.22 -5.04 -8.37
C PHE A 60 1.13 -4.47 -7.46
N VAL A 61 1.00 -5.00 -6.24
CA VAL A 61 -0.05 -4.57 -5.30
C VAL A 61 0.11 -3.12 -4.89
N LEU A 62 1.33 -2.66 -4.58
CA LEU A 62 1.57 -1.26 -4.20
C LEU A 62 1.33 -0.30 -5.36
N ASN A 63 1.73 -0.66 -6.58
CA ASN A 63 1.46 0.13 -7.77
C ASN A 63 -0.05 0.25 -8.04
N THR A 64 -0.77 -0.88 -8.03
CA THR A 64 -2.22 -0.93 -8.20
C THR A 64 -2.93 -0.11 -7.13
N THR A 65 -2.48 -0.21 -5.87
CA THR A 65 -3.05 0.53 -4.74
C THR A 65 -2.86 2.04 -4.91
N TYR A 66 -1.64 2.49 -5.24
CA TYR A 66 -1.37 3.91 -5.49
C TYR A 66 -2.23 4.45 -6.63
N ASN A 67 -2.28 3.75 -7.77
CA ASN A 67 -3.03 4.20 -8.94
C ASN A 67 -4.54 4.23 -8.66
N GLY A 68 -5.09 3.22 -7.99
CA GLY A 68 -6.50 3.18 -7.62
C GLY A 68 -6.91 4.32 -6.68
N LEU A 69 -6.11 4.59 -5.64
CA LEU A 69 -6.35 5.72 -4.74
C LEU A 69 -6.23 7.06 -5.44
N MET A 70 -5.22 7.22 -6.30
CA MET A 70 -5.03 8.46 -7.07
C MET A 70 -6.20 8.70 -8.04
N GLU A 71 -6.70 7.65 -8.69
CA GLU A 71 -7.89 7.74 -9.53
C GLU A 71 -9.12 8.15 -8.72
N ARG A 72 -9.36 7.49 -7.57
CA ARG A 72 -10.49 7.83 -6.70
C ARG A 72 -10.40 9.26 -6.19
N TYR A 73 -9.22 9.70 -5.78
CA TYR A 73 -8.97 11.08 -5.37
C TYR A 73 -9.28 12.07 -6.50
N LYS A 74 -8.81 11.82 -7.72
CA LYS A 74 -9.11 12.67 -8.88
C LYS A 74 -10.61 12.78 -9.15
N ARG A 75 -11.34 11.67 -9.10
CA ARG A 75 -12.80 11.67 -9.31
C ARG A 75 -13.54 12.46 -8.23
N ILE A 76 -13.13 12.36 -6.96
CA ILE A 76 -13.67 13.20 -5.87
C ILE A 76 -13.41 14.69 -6.16
N ARG A 77 -12.19 15.05 -6.59
CA ARG A 77 -11.84 16.42 -6.99
C ARG A 77 -12.64 16.93 -8.20
N SER A 78 -13.16 16.02 -9.03
CA SER A 78 -14.05 16.32 -10.15
C SER A 78 -15.55 16.34 -9.78
N GLY A 79 -15.90 16.18 -8.51
CA GLY A 79 -17.29 16.28 -8.02
C GLY A 79 -18.03 14.94 -7.85
N ASP A 80 -17.38 13.80 -8.09
CA ASP A 80 -17.98 12.49 -7.80
C ASP A 80 -17.87 12.15 -6.30
N ALA A 81 -18.99 12.29 -5.60
CA ALA A 81 -19.13 12.03 -4.17
C ALA A 81 -19.68 10.63 -3.85
N THR A 82 -19.79 9.72 -4.83
CA THR A 82 -20.43 8.41 -4.63
C THR A 82 -19.66 7.52 -3.66
N VAL A 83 -18.32 7.56 -3.72
CA VAL A 83 -17.44 6.77 -2.84
C VAL A 83 -16.40 7.69 -2.22
N GLU A 84 -16.46 7.83 -0.89
CA GLU A 84 -15.58 8.69 -0.12
C GLU A 84 -14.29 7.98 0.32
N LEU A 85 -13.20 8.75 0.40
CA LEU A 85 -11.95 8.30 1.01
C LEU A 85 -11.98 8.50 2.53
N GLN A 86 -12.48 7.50 3.24
CA GLN A 86 -12.55 7.46 4.71
C GLN A 86 -11.20 7.13 5.39
N PRO A 87 -10.98 7.55 6.66
CA PRO A 87 -9.76 7.24 7.41
C PRO A 87 -9.40 5.75 7.46
N ILE A 88 -10.39 4.88 7.63
CA ILE A 88 -10.19 3.42 7.73
C ILE A 88 -9.47 2.82 6.51
N HIS A 89 -9.67 3.38 5.31
CA HIS A 89 -8.94 2.92 4.11
C HIS A 89 -7.43 3.13 4.27
N PHE A 90 -7.02 4.28 4.79
CA PHE A 90 -5.62 4.60 5.00
C PHE A 90 -5.04 3.86 6.21
N GLU A 91 -5.81 3.69 7.28
CA GLU A 91 -5.41 2.91 8.45
C GLU A 91 -5.07 1.48 8.07
N ARG A 92 -5.91 0.83 7.25
CA ARG A 92 -5.64 -0.52 6.77
C ARG A 92 -4.42 -0.62 5.85
N ILE A 93 -4.20 0.38 5.00
CA ILE A 93 -2.99 0.43 4.16
C ILE A 93 -1.75 0.63 5.03
N GLN A 94 -1.80 1.52 6.03
CA GLN A 94 -0.68 1.76 6.96
C GLN A 94 -0.34 0.49 7.74
N ASP A 95 -1.35 -0.17 8.32
CA ASP A 95 -1.18 -1.44 9.01
C ASP A 95 -0.58 -2.51 8.08
N GLY A 96 -1.07 -2.58 6.83
CA GLY A 96 -0.55 -3.50 5.83
C GLY A 96 0.89 -3.20 5.43
N LEU A 97 1.28 -1.92 5.30
CA LEU A 97 2.67 -1.52 5.04
C LEU A 97 3.61 -1.90 6.19
N LYS A 98 3.15 -1.74 7.43
CA LYS A 98 3.90 -2.19 8.61
C LYS A 98 4.09 -3.71 8.56
N MET A 99 3.02 -4.48 8.33
CA MET A 99 3.07 -5.94 8.23
C MET A 99 3.97 -6.40 7.08
N LEU A 100 3.93 -5.72 5.94
CA LEU A 100 4.78 -6.02 4.79
C LEU A 100 6.26 -5.81 5.11
N ALA A 101 6.60 -4.71 5.79
CA ALA A 101 7.96 -4.46 6.25
C ALA A 101 8.44 -5.53 7.25
N ASP A 102 7.59 -5.91 8.21
CA ASP A 102 7.90 -6.94 9.19
C ASP A 102 8.07 -8.32 8.54
N ALA A 103 7.25 -8.66 7.53
CA ALA A 103 7.37 -9.89 6.75
C ALA A 103 8.68 -9.95 5.95
N PHE A 104 9.07 -8.87 5.27
CA PHE A 104 10.37 -8.80 4.59
C PHE A 104 11.56 -8.83 5.55
N GLU A 105 11.41 -8.31 6.77
CA GLU A 105 12.48 -8.35 7.77
C GLU A 105 12.72 -9.77 8.29
N SER A 106 11.63 -10.49 8.57
CA SER A 106 11.60 -11.84 9.16
C SER A 106 11.73 -12.98 8.15
N GLY A 107 11.40 -12.75 6.88
CA GLY A 107 11.28 -13.81 5.87
C GLY A 107 9.94 -14.55 5.90
N ASP A 108 8.94 -13.99 6.58
CA ASP A 108 7.58 -14.53 6.62
C ASP A 108 6.80 -14.23 5.34
N SER A 109 5.66 -14.91 5.16
CA SER A 109 4.78 -14.67 4.01
C SER A 109 4.24 -13.24 3.99
N ILE A 110 4.31 -12.60 2.81
CA ILE A 110 3.78 -11.25 2.60
C ILE A 110 2.27 -11.21 2.31
N LEU A 111 1.63 -12.36 2.07
CA LEU A 111 0.29 -12.40 1.47
C LEU A 111 -0.76 -11.65 2.28
N LEU A 112 -0.82 -11.87 3.59
CA LEU A 112 -1.79 -11.19 4.46
C LEU A 112 -1.63 -9.66 4.42
N SER A 113 -0.37 -9.19 4.36
CA SER A 113 -0.09 -7.76 4.27
C SER A 113 -0.57 -7.16 2.94
N LEU A 114 -0.36 -7.87 1.83
CA LEU A 114 -0.79 -7.45 0.51
C LEU A 114 -2.31 -7.49 0.36
N GLU A 115 -2.97 -8.53 0.88
CA GLU A 115 -4.43 -8.65 0.90
C GLU A 115 -5.06 -7.46 1.62
N GLN A 116 -4.53 -7.07 2.77
CA GLN A 116 -5.05 -5.95 3.53
C GLN A 116 -4.92 -4.61 2.79
N ILE A 117 -3.74 -4.35 2.19
CA ILE A 117 -3.50 -3.15 1.39
C ILE A 117 -4.47 -3.11 0.18
N LEU A 118 -4.57 -4.23 -0.53
CA LEU A 118 -5.38 -4.34 -1.74
C LEU A 118 -6.87 -4.19 -1.44
N ALA A 119 -7.37 -4.87 -0.40
CA ALA A 119 -8.76 -4.80 0.03
C ALA A 119 -9.17 -3.38 0.43
N ALA A 120 -8.28 -2.67 1.13
CA ALA A 120 -8.49 -1.28 1.54
C ALA A 120 -8.57 -0.32 0.35
N MET A 121 -7.73 -0.49 -0.68
CA MET A 121 -7.89 0.28 -1.91
C MET A 121 -9.14 -0.15 -2.68
N TYR A 122 -9.40 -1.45 -2.81
CA TYR A 122 -10.55 -1.96 -3.57
C TYR A 122 -11.87 -1.43 -3.02
N ALA A 123 -12.00 -1.33 -1.70
CA ALA A 123 -13.11 -0.69 -1.01
C ALA A 123 -13.41 0.75 -1.46
N THR A 124 -12.43 1.45 -2.04
CA THR A 124 -12.59 2.81 -2.55
C THR A 124 -13.12 2.87 -3.99
N THR A 125 -13.29 1.71 -4.64
CA THR A 125 -13.91 1.57 -5.97
C THR A 125 -15.43 1.44 -5.83
N GLY A 126 -16.18 1.68 -6.92
CA GLY A 126 -17.64 1.44 -6.93
C GLY A 126 -18.02 0.01 -6.52
N PRO A 127 -17.46 -1.04 -7.18
CA PRO A 127 -17.73 -2.42 -6.80
C PRO A 127 -17.30 -2.77 -5.37
N GLY A 128 -16.13 -2.30 -4.92
CA GLY A 128 -15.67 -2.59 -3.56
C GLY A 128 -16.51 -1.89 -2.49
N ASN A 129 -16.89 -0.64 -2.71
CA ASN A 129 -17.80 0.08 -1.80
C ASN A 129 -19.17 -0.62 -1.74
N TYR A 130 -19.69 -1.09 -2.88
CA TYR A 130 -20.93 -1.88 -2.89
C TYR A 130 -20.81 -3.18 -2.08
N LEU A 131 -19.66 -3.85 -2.10
CA LEU A 131 -19.43 -5.01 -1.22
C LEU A 131 -19.34 -4.62 0.26
N ARG A 132 -18.84 -3.41 0.59
CA ARG A 132 -18.86 -2.88 1.96
C ARG A 132 -20.28 -2.61 2.44
N GLU A 133 -21.11 -1.99 1.61
CA GLU A 133 -22.52 -1.73 1.90
C GLU A 133 -23.29 -3.04 2.14
N LYS A 134 -22.94 -4.11 1.42
CA LYS A 134 -23.49 -5.47 1.63
C LYS A 134 -22.90 -6.21 2.84
N GLY A 135 -21.90 -5.66 3.52
CA GLY A 135 -21.20 -6.30 4.65
C GLY A 135 -20.30 -7.48 4.27
N LEU A 136 -20.02 -7.67 2.97
CA LEU A 136 -19.18 -8.76 2.45
C LEU A 136 -17.69 -8.39 2.48
N LEU A 137 -17.38 -7.12 2.16
CA LEU A 137 -16.04 -6.57 2.33
C LEU A 137 -15.97 -5.85 3.67
N LYS A 138 -15.09 -6.32 4.55
CA LYS A 138 -14.87 -5.71 5.87
C LYS A 138 -13.48 -5.10 5.91
N LEU A 139 -13.44 -3.85 6.37
CA LEU A 139 -12.24 -3.15 6.77
C LEU A 139 -12.27 -2.98 8.28
#